data_AF-A0A8I6RM50-F1
#
_entry.id   AF-A0A8I6RM50-F1
#
_cell.length_a   1.000
_cell.length_b   1.000
_cell.length_c   1.000
_cell.angle_alpha   90.00
_cell.angle_beta   90.00
_cell.angle_gamma   90.00
#
_symmetry.space_group_name_H-M   'P 1'
#
loop_
_entity.id
_entity.type
_entity.pdbx_description
1 polymer ?
#
loop_
_entity_poly.entity_id
_entity_poly.type
_entity_poly.pdbx_seq_one_letter_code
_entity_poly.pdbx_strand_id
1 'polypeptide(L)' 'MADKADDLDDPVERMLKQTGCLKQHYKVQECIAEKRDWRVCQSEVQDFKACMAEYNLKKTSKIDS' A
#
# COMPACT_ATOMS: atom_id res chain seq x y z
N MET A 1 14.48 -28.33 -7.84
CA MET A 1 14.38 -27.42 -6.69
C MET A 1 13.25 -26.46 -7.00
N ALA A 2 12.34 -26.28 -6.05
CA ALA A 2 10.97 -25.83 -6.28
C ALA A 2 10.87 -24.46 -6.96
N ASP A 3 10.08 -24.45 -8.03
CA ASP A 3 9.40 -23.28 -8.61
C ASP A 3 8.63 -22.57 -7.49
N LYS A 4 9.09 -21.37 -7.13
CA LYS A 4 8.51 -20.55 -6.06
C LYS A 4 8.45 -19.09 -6.51
N ALA A 5 7.96 -18.88 -7.74
CA ALA A 5 7.78 -17.55 -8.30
C ALA A 5 6.49 -16.86 -7.82
N ASP A 6 5.53 -17.63 -7.26
CA ASP A 6 4.27 -17.10 -6.70
C ASP A 6 4.41 -16.50 -5.28
N ASP A 7 5.53 -16.76 -4.60
CA ASP A 7 5.84 -16.24 -3.25
C ASP A 7 6.68 -14.95 -3.29
N LEU A 8 6.95 -14.40 -4.48
CA LEU A 8 7.84 -13.25 -4.65
C LEU A 8 7.12 -11.90 -4.50
N ASP A 9 5.81 -11.85 -4.74
CA ASP A 9 5.05 -10.62 -4.55
C ASP A 9 4.61 -10.53 -3.08
N ASP A 10 5.21 -9.56 -2.37
CA ASP A 10 4.93 -9.35 -0.96
C ASP A 10 3.41 -9.30 -0.75
N PRO A 11 2.85 -10.04 0.21
CA PRO A 11 1.41 -10.03 0.44
C PRO A 11 0.86 -8.60 0.60
N VAL A 12 1.67 -7.67 1.08
CA VAL A 12 1.32 -6.24 1.15
C VAL A 12 1.23 -5.62 -0.24
N GLU A 13 2.19 -5.87 -1.15
CA GLU A 13 2.13 -5.36 -2.54
C GLU A 13 0.93 -5.91 -3.31
N ARG A 14 0.59 -7.20 -3.13
CA ARG A 14 -0.62 -7.79 -3.74
C ARG A 14 -1.89 -7.10 -3.26
N MET A 15 -2.00 -6.85 -1.96
CA MET A 15 -3.13 -6.11 -1.40
C MET A 15 -3.17 -4.66 -1.93
N LEU A 16 -2.01 -4.03 -2.06
CA LEU A 16 -1.91 -2.67 -2.58
C LEU A 16 -2.29 -2.54 -4.05
N LYS A 17 -1.94 -3.54 -4.86
CA LYS A 17 -2.40 -3.66 -6.25
C LYS A 17 -3.92 -3.82 -6.32
N GLN A 18 -4.51 -4.64 -5.45
CA GLN A 18 -5.97 -4.83 -5.37
C GLN A 18 -6.72 -3.58 -4.89
N THR A 19 -6.14 -2.83 -3.96
CA THR A 19 -6.75 -1.60 -3.41
C THR A 19 -6.56 -0.38 -4.31
N GLY A 20 -5.56 -0.40 -5.20
CA GLY A 20 -5.15 0.75 -6.01
C GLY A 20 -4.27 1.75 -5.25
N CYS A 21 -3.90 1.47 -4.00
CA CYS A 21 -3.09 2.36 -3.15
C CYS A 21 -1.58 2.13 -3.29
N LEU A 22 -1.16 1.28 -4.24
CA LEU A 22 0.24 0.95 -4.49
C LEU A 22 1.09 2.20 -4.83
N LYS A 23 0.52 3.16 -5.56
CA LYS A 23 1.24 4.38 -5.94
C LYS A 23 1.66 5.20 -4.71
N GLN A 24 0.77 5.35 -3.74
CA GLN A 24 1.04 6.06 -2.50
C GLN A 24 2.06 5.30 -1.64
N HIS A 25 2.01 3.97 -1.64
CA HIS A 25 3.02 3.16 -0.97
C HIS A 25 4.43 3.41 -1.54
N TYR A 26 4.58 3.41 -2.86
CA TYR A 26 5.87 3.72 -3.48
C TYR A 26 6.35 5.14 -3.17
N LYS A 27 5.46 6.15 -3.15
CA LYS A 27 5.83 7.50 -2.72
C LYS A 27 6.42 7.54 -1.30
N VAL A 28 5.84 6.77 -0.37
CA VAL A 28 6.37 6.65 1.00
C VAL A 28 7.73 5.97 0.98
N GLN A 29 7.89 4.87 0.21
CA GLN A 29 9.17 4.19 0.04
C GLN A 29 10.24 5.13 -0.53
N GLU A 30 9.92 5.90 -1.56
CA GLU A 30 10.81 6.88 -2.18
C GLU A 30 11.20 7.99 -1.20
N CYS A 31 10.24 8.53 -0.46
CA CYS A 31 10.52 9.56 0.55
C CYS A 31 11.43 9.02 1.66
N ILE A 32 11.17 7.81 2.17
CA ILE A 32 12.04 7.18 3.17
C ILE A 32 13.41 6.86 2.57
N ALA A 33 13.50 6.45 1.31
CA ALA A 33 14.78 6.18 0.65
C ALA A 33 15.62 7.47 0.49
N GLU A 34 14.98 8.59 0.14
CA GLU A 34 15.64 9.89 -0.04
C GLU A 34 16.00 10.52 1.31
N LYS A 35 15.04 10.66 2.21
CA LYS A 35 15.19 11.38 3.48
C LYS A 35 15.83 10.52 4.57
N ARG A 36 15.71 9.19 4.48
CA ARG A 36 16.04 8.21 5.53
C ARG A 36 15.36 8.45 6.87
N ASP A 37 14.32 9.28 6.87
CA ASP A 37 13.55 9.62 8.04
C ASP A 37 12.07 9.56 7.69
N TRP A 38 11.36 8.62 8.30
CA TRP A 38 9.94 8.40 8.02
C TRP A 38 9.05 9.50 8.63
N ARG A 39 9.57 10.28 9.59
CA ARG A 39 8.78 11.34 10.26
C ARG A 39 8.54 12.52 9.33
N VAL A 40 9.47 12.82 8.44
CA VAL A 40 9.30 13.90 7.44
C VAL A 40 8.37 13.47 6.29
N CYS A 41 8.21 12.16 6.08
CA CYS A 41 7.30 11.59 5.09
C CYS A 41 5.85 11.49 5.58
N GLN A 42 5.49 12.23 6.62
CA GLN A 42 4.14 12.21 7.22
C GLN A 42 3.04 12.56 6.22
N SER A 43 3.34 13.46 5.28
CA SER A 43 2.43 13.84 4.19
C SER A 43 2.11 12.63 3.30
N GLU A 44 3.13 11.91 2.84
CA GLU A 44 2.98 10.75 1.96
C GLU A 44 2.30 9.58 2.69
N VAL A 45 2.60 9.40 3.98
CA VAL A 45 1.94 8.42 4.84
C VAL A 45 0.46 8.76 5.06
N GLN A 46 0.10 10.04 5.19
CA GLN A 46 -1.30 10.45 5.28
C GLN A 46 -2.06 10.19 3.98
N ASP A 47 -1.46 10.47 2.83
CA ASP A 47 -2.04 10.19 1.51
C ASP A 47 -2.31 8.69 1.32
N PHE A 48 -1.34 7.86 1.74
CA PHE A 48 -1.47 6.41 1.77
C PHE A 48 -2.63 5.95 2.67
N LYS A 49 -2.72 6.51 3.88
CA LYS A 49 -3.77 6.19 4.85
C LYS A 49 -5.16 6.61 4.34
N ALA A 50 -5.27 7.75 3.67
CA ALA A 50 -6.51 8.21 3.06
C ALA A 50 -6.99 7.23 1.98
N CYS A 51 -6.09 6.79 1.10
CA CYS A 51 -6.41 5.80 0.08
C CYS A 51 -6.91 4.47 0.68
N MET A 52 -6.22 3.94 1.71
CA MET A 52 -6.67 2.73 2.41
C MET A 52 -8.02 2.94 3.12
N ALA A 53 -8.28 4.12 3.68
CA ALA A 53 -9.56 4.42 4.31
C ALA A 53 -10.71 4.41 3.29
N GLU A 54 -10.51 5.02 2.12
CA GLU A 54 -11.48 4.96 1.01
C GLU A 54 -11.74 3.53 0.55
N TYR A 55 -10.68 2.71 0.44
CA TYR A 55 -10.84 1.30 0.11
C TYR A 55 -11.64 0.54 1.17
N ASN A 56 -11.37 0.76 2.46
CA ASN A 56 -12.10 0.11 3.55
C ASN A 56 -13.59 0.50 3.52
N LEU A 57 -13.92 1.78 3.28
CA LEU A 57 -15.30 2.22 3.11
C LEU A 57 -16.00 1.53 1.92
N LYS A 58 -15.30 1.43 0.78
CA LYS A 58 -15.78 0.72 -0.42
C LYS A 58 -15.86 -0.80 -0.24
N LYS A 59 -15.07 -1.36 0.67
CA LYS A 59 -15.07 -2.80 0.99
C LYS A 59 -16.22 -3.14 1.93
N THR A 60 -16.44 -2.36 2.98
CA THR A 60 -17.60 -2.52 3.89
C THR A 60 -18.92 -2.49 3.13
N SER A 61 -19.05 -1.63 2.11
CA SER A 61 -20.25 -1.57 1.27
C SER A 61 -20.40 -2.72 0.27
N LYS A 62 -19.34 -3.48 -0.02
CA LYS A 62 -19.40 -4.70 -0.87
C LYS A 62 -19.57 -6.00 -0.08
N ILE A 63 -19.38 -5.97 1.24
CA ILE A 63 -19.55 -7.15 2.11
C ILE A 63 -21.04 -7.37 2.46
N ASP A 64 -21.90 -6.38 2.20
CA ASP A 64 -23.35 -6.39 2.49
C ASP A 64 -24.22 -6.77 1.26
N SER A 65 -23.75 -7.65 0.37
CA SER A 65 -24.54 -8.19 -0.77
C SER A 65 -24.18 -9.62 -1.11
#